data_AF-A0A920AXU3-F1
#
_entry.id   AF-A0A920AXU3-F1
#
_cell.length_a   1.000
_cell.length_b   1.000
_cell.length_c   1.000
_cell.angle_alpha   90.00
_cell.angle_beta   90.00
_cell.angle_gamma   90.00
#
_symmetry.space_group_name_H-M   'P 1'
#
loop_
_entity.id
_entity.type
_entity.pdbx_description
1 polymer ?
#
loop_
_entity_poly.entity_id
_entity_poly.type
_entity_poly.pdbx_seq_one_letter_code
_entity_poly.pdbx_strand_id
1 'polypeptide(L)'
;MVKISSFSNLAPKIVDKALRYDLTVPFARYVVQNQNNIKHPFKRYQIQNVWRADRPQKGRYREFLQCDADVIGSKSMMQEIDFISLFDSVFNDLNLEGCIIKINSRKLLYAICEINDCIDKFGIITNQLDKLDKTDVNICKE
;
A
#
# COMPACT_ATOMS: atom_id res chain seq x y z
N MET A 1 35.45 -18.47 -18.70
CA MET A 1 34.10 -17.88 -18.70
C MET A 1 33.34 -18.45 -17.51
N VAL A 2 33.25 -17.69 -16.41
CA VAL A 2 32.59 -18.16 -15.17
C VAL A 2 31.09 -18.22 -15.45
N LYS A 3 30.50 -19.42 -15.45
CA LYS A 3 29.05 -19.59 -15.44
C LYS A 3 28.53 -19.07 -14.10
N ILE A 4 27.99 -17.86 -14.08
CA ILE A 4 27.33 -17.31 -12.91
C ILE A 4 26.04 -18.12 -12.71
N SER A 5 26.09 -19.06 -11.77
CA SER A 5 24.92 -19.72 -11.21
C SER A 5 24.02 -18.66 -10.57
N SER A 6 22.88 -18.39 -11.21
CA SER A 6 21.79 -17.47 -10.86
C SER A 6 22.13 -16.19 -10.07
N PHE A 7 21.93 -15.02 -10.70
CA PHE A 7 22.07 -13.69 -10.09
C PHE A 7 21.35 -13.52 -8.73
N SER A 8 20.27 -14.26 -8.49
CA SER A 8 19.52 -14.27 -7.23
C SER A 8 20.36 -14.64 -6.00
N ASN A 9 21.37 -15.50 -6.15
CA ASN A 9 22.22 -15.96 -5.04
C ASN A 9 23.42 -15.04 -4.79
N LEU A 10 23.73 -14.18 -5.78
CA LEU A 10 24.84 -13.24 -5.70
C LEU A 10 24.38 -11.90 -5.12
N ALA A 11 23.17 -11.43 -5.46
CA ALA A 11 22.67 -10.12 -5.03
C ALA A 11 22.77 -9.88 -3.51
N PRO A 12 22.38 -10.82 -2.62
CA PRO A 12 22.51 -10.61 -1.18
C PRO A 12 23.97 -10.54 -0.68
N LYS A 13 24.93 -11.04 -1.47
CA LYS A 13 26.35 -11.07 -1.11
C LYS A 13 27.09 -9.78 -1.52
N ILE A 14 26.53 -9.01 -2.45
CA ILE A 14 27.17 -7.80 -3.00
C ILE A 14 26.34 -6.53 -2.79
N VAL A 15 25.10 -6.65 -2.31
CA VAL A 15 24.20 -5.53 -2.01
C VAL A 15 23.73 -5.61 -0.56
N ASP A 16 24.00 -4.57 0.22
CA ASP A 16 23.59 -4.44 1.63
C ASP A 16 22.43 -3.46 1.84
N LYS A 17 22.11 -2.64 0.83
CA LYS A 17 21.10 -1.57 0.90
C LYS A 17 20.25 -1.53 -0.36
N ALA A 18 19.01 -1.06 -0.19
CA ALA A 18 18.10 -0.76 -1.28
C ALA A 18 17.53 0.64 -1.11
N LEU A 19 17.13 1.24 -2.24
CA LEU A 19 16.30 2.43 -2.23
C LEU A 19 14.90 2.06 -1.69
N ARG A 20 14.27 3.01 -0.99
CA ARG A 20 12.94 2.80 -0.41
C ARG A 20 11.89 2.61 -1.51
N TYR A 21 11.09 1.55 -1.36
CA TYR A 21 10.02 1.20 -2.30
C TYR A 21 8.71 1.95 -2.01
N ASP A 22 8.45 2.21 -0.73
CA ASP A 22 7.37 3.02 -0.19
C ASP A 22 7.84 3.79 1.07
N LEU A 23 6.93 4.57 1.67
CA LEU A 23 7.19 5.26 2.94
C LEU A 23 6.67 4.49 4.17
N THR A 24 5.79 3.50 3.98
CA THR A 24 5.19 2.71 5.07
C THR A 24 6.21 1.81 5.78
N VAL A 25 7.06 1.07 5.05
CA VAL A 25 8.06 0.19 5.67
C VAL A 25 9.13 0.99 6.44
N PRO A 26 9.71 2.07 5.88
CA PRO A 26 10.58 2.96 6.64
C PRO A 26 9.92 3.55 7.90
N PHE A 27 8.63 3.90 7.82
CA PHE A 27 7.89 4.40 8.97
C PHE A 27 7.74 3.34 10.07
N ALA A 28 7.35 2.11 9.73
CA ALA A 28 7.27 1.02 10.69
C ALA A 28 8.62 0.80 11.39
N ARG A 29 9.73 0.85 10.64
CA ARG A 29 11.08 0.78 11.22
C ARG A 29 11.36 1.92 12.20
N TYR A 30 11.02 3.15 11.83
CA TYR A 30 11.19 4.31 12.71
C TYR A 30 10.41 4.14 14.01
N VAL A 31 9.15 3.69 13.92
CA VAL A 31 8.27 3.49 15.07
C VAL A 31 8.86 2.46 16.03
N VAL A 32 9.28 1.30 15.52
CA VAL A 32 9.85 0.23 16.36
C VAL A 32 11.15 0.70 17.03
N GLN A 33 12.01 1.40 16.31
CA GLN A 33 13.29 1.90 16.85
C GLN A 33 13.11 2.98 17.92
N ASN A 34 12.01 3.73 17.89
CA ASN A 34 11.78 4.89 18.76
C ASN A 34 10.53 4.71 19.66
N GLN A 35 10.00 3.49 19.79
CA GLN A 35 8.71 3.23 20.44
C GLN A 35 8.59 3.81 21.85
N ASN A 36 9.69 3.83 22.61
CA ASN A 36 9.72 4.35 23.98
C ASN A 36 9.67 5.90 24.05
N ASN A 37 9.97 6.57 22.94
CA ASN A 37 10.03 8.04 22.84
C ASN A 37 8.81 8.61 22.10
N ILE A 38 7.95 7.75 21.53
CA ILE A 38 6.78 8.14 20.77
C ILE A 38 5.57 8.27 21.71
N LYS A 39 4.86 9.40 21.62
CA LYS A 39 3.57 9.59 22.29
C LYS A 39 2.43 9.19 21.37
N HIS A 40 1.49 8.41 21.90
CA HIS A 40 0.32 7.94 21.17
C HIS A 40 -0.95 8.75 21.50
N PRO A 41 -1.86 8.97 20.53
CA PRO A 41 -1.74 8.58 19.12
C PRO A 41 -0.69 9.43 18.40
N PHE A 42 0.17 8.76 17.62
CA PHE A 42 1.24 9.42 16.87
C PHE A 42 0.76 9.61 15.43
N LYS A 43 0.57 10.87 15.04
CA LYS A 43 0.18 11.28 13.68
C LYS A 43 1.40 11.84 12.96
N ARG A 44 1.61 11.44 11.69
CA ARG A 44 2.71 11.95 10.86
C ARG A 44 2.29 12.08 9.41
N TYR A 45 2.96 12.96 8.68
CA TYR A 45 2.94 12.99 7.22
C TYR A 45 4.38 12.89 6.68
N GLN A 46 4.54 12.42 5.45
CA GLN A 46 5.85 12.33 4.79
C GLN A 46 5.69 12.49 3.27
N ILE A 47 6.46 13.42 2.69
CA ILE A 47 6.47 13.70 1.26
C ILE A 47 7.88 13.48 0.74
N GLN A 48 8.13 12.36 0.04
CA GLN A 48 9.47 11.99 -0.42
C GLN A 48 9.42 11.11 -1.68
N ASN A 49 10.48 11.17 -2.49
CA ASN A 49 10.63 10.30 -3.66
C ASN A 49 10.75 8.83 -3.24
N VAL A 50 10.24 7.90 -4.04
CA VAL A 50 10.43 6.46 -3.88
C VAL A 50 10.81 5.82 -5.20
N TRP A 51 11.40 4.63 -5.14
CA TRP A 51 11.92 3.95 -6.33
C TRP A 51 11.31 2.57 -6.51
N ARG A 52 10.81 2.30 -7.71
CA ARG A 52 10.27 0.99 -8.10
C ARG A 52 10.98 0.48 -9.34
N ALA A 53 11.48 -0.75 -9.27
CA ALA A 53 12.12 -1.44 -10.39
C ALA A 53 11.11 -2.10 -11.35
N ASP A 54 9.93 -1.50 -11.49
CA ASP A 54 8.87 -2.00 -12.34
C ASP A 54 9.27 -1.92 -13.83
N ARG A 55 8.64 -2.77 -14.66
CA ARG A 55 8.82 -2.70 -16.11
C ARG A 55 8.29 -1.34 -16.61
N PRO A 56 9.04 -0.61 -17.45
CA PRO A 56 8.58 0.67 -17.97
C PRO A 56 7.23 0.50 -18.68
N GLN A 57 6.24 1.26 -18.24
CA GLN A 57 4.94 1.38 -18.88
C GLN A 57 4.61 2.87 -18.96
N LYS A 58 3.72 3.26 -19.89
CA LYS A 58 3.28 4.65 -20.01
C LYS A 58 2.74 5.14 -18.66
N GLY A 59 3.31 6.22 -18.12
CA GLY A 59 2.91 6.78 -16.82
C GLY A 59 3.47 6.08 -15.58
N ARG A 60 4.30 5.03 -15.73
CA ARG A 60 4.99 4.36 -14.61
C ARG A 60 6.48 4.69 -14.61
N TYR A 61 6.82 5.73 -13.85
CA TYR A 61 8.19 6.13 -13.62
C TYR A 61 8.88 5.23 -12.59
N ARG A 62 10.21 5.12 -12.69
CA ARG A 62 11.04 4.39 -11.72
C ARG A 62 11.33 5.19 -10.45
N GLU A 63 11.12 6.50 -10.51
CA GLU A 63 11.18 7.43 -9.38
C GLU A 63 9.94 8.32 -9.45
N PHE A 64 9.25 8.48 -8.32
CA PHE A 64 8.11 9.38 -8.19
C PHE A 64 7.91 9.80 -6.74
N LEU A 65 7.22 10.91 -6.54
CA LEU A 65 6.91 11.47 -5.22
C LEU A 65 5.72 10.72 -4.59
N GLN A 66 5.86 10.29 -3.34
CA GLN A 66 4.74 9.85 -2.51
C GLN A 66 4.44 10.89 -1.42
N CYS A 67 3.16 11.00 -1.06
CA CYS A 67 2.63 11.83 0.02
C CYS A 67 1.77 10.94 0.92
N ASP A 68 2.33 10.52 2.05
CA ASP A 68 1.68 9.62 3.01
C ASP A 68 1.29 10.39 4.27
N ALA A 69 0.11 10.08 4.82
CA ALA A 69 -0.33 10.50 6.14
C ALA A 69 -0.76 9.26 6.94
N ASP A 70 -0.20 9.09 8.15
CA ASP A 70 -0.40 7.90 8.97
C ASP A 70 -0.66 8.27 10.44
N VAL A 71 -1.42 7.41 11.12
CA VAL A 71 -1.62 7.45 12.56
C VAL A 71 -1.42 6.07 13.17
N ILE A 72 -0.75 6.02 14.33
CA ILE A 72 -0.57 4.79 15.09
C ILE A 72 -0.92 5.00 16.56
N GLY A 73 -1.31 3.91 17.22
CA GLY A 73 -1.63 3.90 18.66
C GLY A 73 -3.08 4.25 19.00
N SER A 74 -3.99 4.20 18.02
CA SER A 74 -5.43 4.26 18.23
C SER A 74 -6.14 3.14 17.47
N LYS A 75 -7.20 2.59 18.06
CA LYS A 75 -8.13 1.63 17.41
C LYS A 75 -9.50 2.26 17.12
N SER A 76 -9.64 3.57 17.33
CA SER A 76 -10.90 4.27 17.17
C SER A 76 -11.19 4.53 15.70
N MET A 77 -12.43 4.23 15.28
CA MET A 77 -12.95 4.51 13.94
C MET A 77 -12.89 6.01 13.57
N MET A 78 -12.71 6.89 14.57
CA MET A 78 -12.52 8.32 14.34
C MET A 78 -11.29 8.62 13.49
N GLN A 79 -10.26 7.77 13.50
CA GLN A 79 -9.08 8.00 12.67
C GLN A 79 -9.39 7.82 11.17
N GLU A 80 -10.24 6.88 10.82
CA GLU A 80 -10.71 6.66 9.46
C GLU A 80 -11.54 7.85 8.97
N ILE A 81 -12.38 8.43 9.84
CA ILE A 81 -13.14 9.65 9.53
C ILE A 81 -12.20 10.84 9.34
N ASP A 82 -11.22 11.03 10.23
CA ASP A 82 -10.19 12.08 10.10
C ASP A 82 -9.49 12.00 8.74
N PHE A 83 -9.15 10.79 8.27
CA PHE A 83 -8.51 10.62 6.96
C PHE A 83 -9.44 10.91 5.78
N ILE A 84 -10.71 10.51 5.86
CA ILE A 84 -11.68 10.84 4.80
C ILE A 84 -11.83 12.36 4.68
N SER A 85 -11.96 13.06 5.80
CA SER A 85 -12.02 14.53 5.82
C SER A 85 -10.72 15.18 5.35
N LEU A 86 -9.56 14.59 5.68
CA LEU A 86 -8.26 15.05 5.18
C LEU A 86 -8.20 14.97 3.65
N PHE A 87 -8.59 13.83 3.06
CA PHE A 87 -8.58 13.67 1.60
C PHE A 87 -9.54 14.65 0.92
N ASP A 88 -10.76 14.78 1.45
CA ASP A 88 -11.75 15.73 0.92
C ASP A 88 -11.21 17.17 0.93
N SER A 89 -10.64 17.60 2.06
CA SER A 89 -10.04 18.94 2.20
C SER A 89 -8.90 19.17 1.21
N VAL A 90 -7.99 18.19 1.07
CA VAL A 90 -6.86 18.28 0.13
C VAL A 90 -7.33 18.35 -1.32
N PHE A 91 -8.33 17.56 -1.71
CA PHE A 91 -8.86 17.64 -3.08
C PHE A 91 -9.55 18.98 -3.36
N ASN A 92 -10.26 19.52 -2.37
CA ASN A 92 -10.91 20.82 -2.47
C ASN A 92 -9.87 21.95 -2.59
N ASP A 93 -8.84 21.94 -1.75
CA ASP A 93 -7.75 22.93 -1.78
C ASP A 93 -6.96 22.90 -3.10
N LEU A 94 -6.85 21.72 -3.72
CA LEU A 94 -6.23 21.53 -5.04
C LEU A 94 -7.18 21.83 -6.20
N ASN A 95 -8.44 22.20 -5.94
CA ASN A 95 -9.49 22.41 -6.94
C ASN A 95 -9.69 21.20 -7.88
N LEU A 96 -9.64 19.99 -7.33
CA LEU A 96 -9.88 18.75 -8.08
C LEU A 96 -11.37 18.39 -8.06
N GLU A 97 -12.04 18.63 -9.18
CA GLU A 97 -13.46 18.31 -9.35
C GLU A 97 -13.69 16.82 -9.68
N GLY A 98 -14.86 16.31 -9.27
CA GLY A 98 -15.30 14.95 -9.61
C GLY A 98 -14.59 13.82 -8.85
N CYS A 99 -13.88 14.12 -7.76
CA CYS A 99 -13.24 13.11 -6.92
C CYS A 99 -14.28 12.23 -6.21
N ILE A 100 -14.08 10.90 -6.23
CA ILE A 100 -14.93 9.93 -5.53
C ILE A 100 -14.05 9.09 -4.59
N ILE A 101 -14.34 9.15 -3.29
CA ILE A 101 -13.67 8.33 -2.28
C ILE A 101 -14.44 7.00 -2.12
N LYS A 102 -13.87 5.90 -2.63
CA LYS A 102 -14.42 4.55 -2.44
C LYS A 102 -13.95 3.97 -1.10
N ILE A 103 -14.87 3.52 -0.25
CA ILE A 103 -14.57 2.96 1.08
C ILE A 103 -14.89 1.46 1.11
N ASN A 104 -14.03 0.66 1.75
CA ASN A 104 -14.26 -0.76 1.95
C ASN A 104 -13.59 -1.24 3.26
N SER A 105 -13.99 -2.41 3.76
CA SER A 105 -13.37 -3.11 4.88
C SER A 105 -13.01 -4.54 4.51
N ARG A 106 -11.73 -4.92 4.70
CA ARG A 106 -11.29 -6.32 4.50
C ARG A 106 -12.03 -7.31 5.41
N LYS A 107 -12.55 -6.85 6.56
CA LYS A 107 -13.35 -7.69 7.47
C LYS A 107 -14.67 -8.12 6.83
N LEU A 108 -15.30 -7.24 6.04
CA LEU A 108 -16.52 -7.57 5.30
C LEU A 108 -16.24 -8.63 4.23
N LEU A 109 -15.18 -8.44 3.44
CA LEU A 109 -14.77 -9.42 2.45
C LEU A 109 -14.43 -10.78 3.08
N TYR A 110 -13.79 -10.75 4.25
CA TYR A 110 -13.48 -11.96 5.02
C TYR A 110 -14.76 -12.68 5.46
N ALA A 111 -15.72 -11.95 6.04
CA ALA A 111 -17.01 -12.49 6.46
C ALA A 111 -17.80 -13.09 5.28
N ILE A 112 -17.75 -12.46 4.10
CA ILE A 112 -18.36 -13.02 2.88
C ILE A 112 -17.70 -14.36 2.52
N CYS A 113 -16.37 -14.46 2.60
CA CYS A 113 -15.67 -15.72 2.32
C CYS A 113 -15.99 -16.79 3.36
N GLU A 114 -16.15 -16.40 4.62
CA GLU A 114 -16.54 -17.29 5.72
C GLU A 114 -17.93 -17.89 5.51
N ILE A 115 -18.93 -17.08 5.14
CA ILE A 115 -20.30 -17.56 4.87
C ILE A 115 -20.36 -18.52 3.67
N ASN A 116 -19.40 -18.43 2.76
CA ASN A 116 -19.33 -19.25 1.55
C ASN A 116 -18.25 -20.35 1.62
N ASP A 117 -17.76 -20.67 2.82
CA ASP A 117 -16.76 -21.73 3.06
C ASP A 117 -15.50 -21.62 2.17
N CYS A 118 -15.03 -20.40 1.91
CA CYS A 118 -13.89 -20.12 1.02
C CYS A 118 -12.82 -19.21 1.64
N ILE A 119 -12.67 -19.24 2.96
CA ILE A 119 -11.65 -18.46 3.70
C ILE A 119 -10.23 -18.78 3.21
N ASP A 120 -9.96 -20.04 2.88
CA ASP A 120 -8.68 -20.51 2.31
C ASP A 120 -8.33 -19.79 0.99
N LYS A 121 -9.35 -19.32 0.26
CA LYS A 121 -9.21 -18.58 -1.00
C LYS A 121 -9.22 -17.06 -0.82
N PHE A 122 -9.31 -16.53 0.39
CA PHE A 122 -9.44 -15.09 0.65
C PHE A 122 -8.36 -14.24 -0.04
N GLY A 123 -7.10 -14.70 -0.02
CA GLY A 123 -5.99 -14.03 -0.71
C GLY A 123 -6.18 -13.99 -2.23
N ILE A 124 -6.62 -15.10 -2.82
CA ILE A 124 -6.89 -15.20 -4.26
C ILE A 124 -8.05 -14.26 -4.63
N ILE A 125 -9.16 -14.34 -3.89
CA ILE A 125 -10.35 -13.51 -4.12
C ILE A 125 -9.98 -12.03 -4.06
N THR A 126 -9.32 -11.58 -2.99
CA THR A 126 -8.95 -10.16 -2.87
C THR A 126 -7.99 -9.68 -3.96
N ASN A 127 -7.08 -10.53 -4.43
CA ASN A 127 -6.20 -10.22 -5.56
C ASN A 127 -6.95 -10.15 -6.90
N GLN A 128 -8.02 -10.93 -7.09
CA GLN A 128 -8.86 -10.83 -8.29
C GLN A 128 -9.77 -9.61 -8.24
N LEU A 129 -10.35 -9.31 -7.07
CA LEU A 129 -11.17 -8.12 -6.86
C LEU A 129 -10.40 -6.82 -7.18
N ASP A 130 -9.13 -6.72 -6.82
CA ASP A 130 -8.26 -5.56 -7.14
C ASP A 130 -8.06 -5.33 -8.65
N LYS A 131 -8.30 -6.36 -9.46
CA LYS A 131 -8.13 -6.33 -10.92
C LYS A 131 -9.43 -6.13 -11.68
N LEU A 132 -10.59 -6.21 -11.02
CA LEU A 132 -11.89 -6.16 -11.70
C LEU A 132 -12.07 -4.91 -12.56
N ASP A 133 -11.66 -3.74 -12.07
CA ASP A 133 -11.77 -2.48 -12.81
C ASP A 133 -10.83 -2.41 -14.05
N LYS A 134 -9.90 -3.38 -14.18
CA LYS A 134 -8.88 -3.43 -15.24
C LYS A 134 -9.09 -4.59 -16.22
N THR A 135 -10.04 -5.49 -15.97
CA THR A 135 -10.29 -6.71 -16.76
C THR A 135 -11.78 -6.86 -17.07
N ASP A 136 -12.11 -7.34 -18.27
CA ASP A 136 -13.49 -7.68 -18.61
C ASP A 136 -14.03 -8.76 -17.67
N VAL A 137 -15.21 -8.53 -17.10
CA VAL A 137 -15.88 -9.38 -16.09
C VAL A 137 -16.17 -10.80 -16.62
N ASN A 138 -16.10 -11.00 -17.94
CA ASN A 138 -16.36 -12.27 -18.61
C ASN A 138 -15.22 -13.29 -18.53
N ILE A 139 -14.05 -12.94 -17.99
CA ILE A 139 -12.89 -13.86 -17.93
C ILE A 139 -12.96 -14.82 -16.73
N CYS A 140 -13.75 -14.53 -15.69
CA CYS A 140 -13.86 -15.39 -14.49
C CYS A 140 -14.81 -16.59 -14.67
N LYS A 141 -14.95 -17.14 -15.88
CA LYS A 141 -15.83 -18.30 -16.18
C LYS A 141 -15.09 -19.64 -16.29
N GLU A 142 -13.80 -19.70 -15.99
CA GLU A 142 -13.00 -20.94 -15.98
C GLU A 142 -12.29 -21.16 -14.65
#